data_AF-A7RIY6-F1
#
_entry.id   AF-A7RIY6-F1
#
_cell.length_a   1.000
_cell.length_b   1.000
_cell.length_c   1.000
_cell.angle_alpha   90.00
_cell.angle_beta   90.00
_cell.angle_gamma   90.00
#
_symmetry.space_group_name_H-M   'P 1'
#
loop_
_entity.id
_entity.type
_entity.pdbx_description
1 polymer ?
#
loop_
_entity_poly.entity_id
_entity_poly.type
_entity_poly.pdbx_seq_one_letter_code
_entity_poly.pdbx_strand_id
1 'polypeptide(L)'
;ITGNLLVILAYRKNARLRTGTYTFLVSLAISDFLVGSVSLPLWIYGSFIGFRNMPQEVYIFYICFDIFSALASTFHLTAVSIERFIAISRPFVYQTLTCRPYLISITLAWSLAFLLATLHPRIIAANSVRLLYYQIHGITVFSLGYLTPLIIISAVNFGIFNIARTIVKRLPANHRESYENSVNSTAVNFIQRRIPKERKTAITLVVITGLFFLAWLPFFVVSMLSMYCLQTCFPQDNDTVYMIAEFTKWCHYSNSAANAVVYAFRDVEMRRTFMSLL
;
A
#
# COMPACT_ATOMS: atom_id res chain seq x y z
N ILE A 1 3.40 10.83 9.44
CA ILE A 1 4.63 10.54 10.23
C ILE A 1 4.28 9.89 11.57
N THR A 2 3.60 10.60 12.48
CA THR A 2 3.31 10.11 13.85
C THR A 2 2.60 8.76 13.89
N GLY A 3 1.58 8.55 13.06
CA GLY A 3 0.86 7.25 13.01
C GLY A 3 1.76 6.07 12.62
N ASN A 4 2.61 6.24 11.59
CA ASN A 4 3.55 5.20 11.17
C ASN A 4 4.63 4.95 12.24
N LEU A 5 5.10 6.00 12.92
CA LEU A 5 6.02 5.86 14.05
C LEU A 5 5.40 5.06 15.20
N LEU A 6 4.12 5.31 15.53
CA LEU A 6 3.39 4.55 16.54
C LEU A 6 3.30 3.06 16.17
N VAL A 7 3.02 2.72 14.90
CA VAL A 7 3.02 1.31 14.43
C VAL A 7 4.38 0.65 14.69
N ILE A 8 5.48 1.33 14.34
CA ILE A 8 6.84 0.83 14.54
C ILE A 8 7.14 0.63 16.03
N LEU A 9 6.79 1.61 16.88
CA LEU A 9 7.01 1.55 18.32
C LEU A 9 6.17 0.45 18.98
N ALA A 10 4.91 0.29 18.60
CA ALA A 10 4.02 -0.75 19.08
C ALA A 10 4.58 -2.15 18.82
N TYR A 11 5.07 -2.41 17.61
CA TYR A 11 5.70 -3.69 17.29
C TYR A 11 6.96 -3.96 18.11
N ARG A 12 7.79 -2.94 18.36
CA ARG A 12 9.00 -3.10 19.17
C ARG A 12 8.65 -3.44 20.62
N LYS A 13 7.65 -2.76 21.19
CA LYS A 13 7.28 -2.86 22.61
C LYS A 13 6.40 -4.07 22.93
N ASN A 14 5.50 -4.47 22.05
CA ASN A 14 4.57 -5.58 22.31
C ASN A 14 5.03 -6.88 21.63
N ALA A 15 5.53 -7.83 22.42
CA ALA A 15 5.97 -9.14 21.91
C ALA A 15 4.84 -9.94 21.25
N ARG A 16 3.56 -9.70 21.62
CA ARG A 16 2.41 -10.37 20.99
C ARG A 16 2.20 -9.97 19.54
N LEU A 17 2.74 -8.82 19.13
CA LEU A 17 2.70 -8.35 17.76
C LEU A 17 3.82 -8.93 16.90
N ARG A 18 4.73 -9.76 17.41
CA ARG A 18 5.87 -10.29 16.63
C ARG A 18 5.49 -11.52 15.80
N THR A 19 4.48 -11.37 14.93
CA THR A 19 4.05 -12.41 13.98
C THR A 19 4.40 -12.01 12.54
N GLY A 20 4.31 -12.97 11.60
CA GLY A 20 4.61 -12.72 10.19
C GLY A 20 3.80 -11.57 9.58
N THR A 21 2.49 -11.51 9.86
CA THR A 21 1.61 -10.42 9.41
C THR A 21 2.11 -9.04 9.86
N TYR A 22 2.39 -8.88 11.15
CA TYR A 22 2.85 -7.61 11.70
C TYR A 22 4.25 -7.25 11.20
N THR A 23 5.08 -8.23 10.83
CA THR A 23 6.37 -7.98 10.18
C THR A 23 6.18 -7.23 8.86
N PHE A 24 5.20 -7.63 8.03
CA PHE A 24 4.84 -6.85 6.83
C PHE A 24 4.28 -5.47 7.17
N LEU A 25 3.40 -5.37 8.17
CA LEU A 25 2.80 -4.09 8.57
C LEU A 25 3.85 -3.08 9.03
N VAL A 26 4.87 -3.54 9.76
CA VAL A 26 5.96 -2.68 10.22
C VAL A 26 6.85 -2.26 9.07
N SER A 27 7.17 -3.17 8.14
CA SER A 27 7.95 -2.82 6.95
C SER A 27 7.22 -1.78 6.09
N LEU A 28 5.90 -1.93 5.93
CA LEU A 28 5.04 -0.93 5.28
C LEU A 28 5.05 0.42 6.03
N ALA A 29 4.88 0.40 7.35
CA ALA A 29 4.96 1.60 8.18
C ALA A 29 6.34 2.29 8.09
N ILE A 30 7.42 1.54 7.95
CA ILE A 30 8.76 2.09 7.70
C ILE A 30 8.79 2.80 6.35
N SER A 31 8.33 2.17 5.25
CA SER A 31 8.28 2.83 3.94
C SER A 31 7.41 4.10 3.95
N ASP A 32 6.24 4.06 4.59
CA ASP A 32 5.34 5.21 4.68
C ASP A 32 5.87 6.32 5.62
N PHE A 33 6.67 5.95 6.62
CA PHE A 33 7.42 6.91 7.44
C PHE A 33 8.48 7.62 6.60
N LEU A 34 9.21 6.90 5.73
CA LEU A 34 10.23 7.49 4.85
C LEU A 34 9.62 8.51 3.87
N VAL A 35 8.44 8.23 3.31
CA VAL A 35 7.70 9.19 2.47
C VAL A 35 7.49 10.51 3.22
N GLY A 36 6.96 10.45 4.44
CA GLY A 36 6.65 11.65 5.21
C GLY A 36 7.87 12.36 5.80
N SER A 37 8.96 11.64 6.11
CA SER A 37 10.14 12.20 6.77
C SER A 37 11.23 12.70 5.81
N VAL A 38 11.25 12.22 4.57
CA VAL A 38 12.29 12.57 3.58
C VAL A 38 11.68 13.09 2.28
N SER A 39 10.80 12.32 1.62
CA SER A 39 10.25 12.71 0.31
C SER A 39 9.41 13.97 0.39
N LEU A 40 8.50 14.05 1.37
CA LEU A 40 7.60 15.18 1.55
C LEU A 40 8.36 16.49 1.90
N PRO A 41 9.32 16.53 2.85
CA PRO A 41 10.12 17.72 3.10
C PRO A 41 10.94 18.18 1.89
N LEU A 42 11.53 17.25 1.13
CA LEU A 42 12.29 17.59 -0.08
C LEU A 42 11.38 18.12 -1.19
N TRP A 43 10.16 17.59 -1.32
CA TRP A 43 9.16 18.15 -2.22
C TRP A 43 8.80 19.59 -1.82
N ILE A 44 8.45 19.82 -0.55
CA ILE A 44 8.10 21.16 -0.04
C ILE A 44 9.26 22.15 -0.26
N TYR A 45 10.48 21.72 0.02
CA TYR A 45 11.67 22.52 -0.23
C TYR A 45 11.79 22.90 -1.71
N GLY A 46 11.71 21.92 -2.62
CA GLY A 46 11.77 22.14 -4.06
C GLY A 46 10.63 23.00 -4.60
N SER A 47 9.43 22.88 -4.04
CA SER A 47 8.27 23.73 -4.34
C SER A 47 8.50 25.18 -3.91
N PHE A 48 9.14 25.42 -2.76
CA PHE A 48 9.41 26.77 -2.27
C PHE A 48 10.53 27.50 -3.02
N ILE A 49 11.66 26.82 -3.29
CA ILE A 49 12.80 27.46 -3.98
C ILE A 49 12.71 27.36 -5.51
N GLY A 50 11.81 26.52 -6.02
CA GLY A 50 11.74 26.09 -7.42
C GLY A 50 12.71 24.94 -7.72
N PHE A 51 12.20 23.84 -8.27
CA PHE A 51 12.98 22.63 -8.58
C PHE A 51 14.20 22.87 -9.49
N ARG A 52 14.19 23.92 -10.32
CA ARG A 52 15.33 24.30 -11.17
C ARG A 52 16.49 24.93 -10.38
N ASN A 53 16.19 25.58 -9.26
CA ASN A 53 17.18 26.24 -8.40
C ASN A 53 17.76 25.29 -7.34
N MET A 54 17.15 24.12 -7.18
CA MET A 54 17.63 23.09 -6.28
C MET A 54 18.99 22.53 -6.75
N PRO A 55 19.98 22.35 -5.87
CA PRO A 55 21.24 21.72 -6.25
C PRO A 55 20.99 20.35 -6.88
N GLN A 56 21.68 20.06 -7.99
CA GLN A 56 21.40 18.87 -8.81
C GLN A 56 21.47 17.57 -8.02
N GLU A 57 22.45 17.44 -7.12
CA GLU A 57 22.60 16.25 -6.28
C GLU A 57 21.39 16.02 -5.36
N VAL A 58 20.86 17.09 -4.77
CA VAL A 58 19.70 17.01 -3.89
C VAL A 58 18.44 16.69 -4.70
N TYR A 59 18.32 17.25 -5.91
CA TYR A 59 17.20 16.95 -6.81
C TYR A 59 17.22 15.49 -7.28
N ILE A 60 18.39 14.96 -7.67
CA ILE A 60 18.56 13.55 -8.08
C ILE A 60 18.28 12.62 -6.90
N PHE A 61 18.79 12.94 -5.71
CA PHE A 61 18.48 12.19 -4.50
C PHE A 61 16.97 12.18 -4.23
N TYR A 62 16.32 13.35 -4.27
CA TYR A 62 14.89 13.48 -4.04
C TYR A 62 14.08 12.60 -4.99
N ILE A 63 14.27 12.72 -6.31
CA ILE A 63 13.46 11.96 -7.28
C ILE A 63 13.64 10.45 -7.13
N CYS A 64 14.86 9.97 -6.89
CA CYS A 64 15.12 8.55 -6.67
C CYS A 64 14.52 8.07 -5.35
N PHE A 65 14.67 8.84 -4.28
CA PHE A 65 14.14 8.48 -2.96
C PHE A 65 12.60 8.50 -2.94
N ASP A 66 11.97 9.46 -3.63
CA ASP A 66 10.53 9.55 -3.78
C ASP A 66 9.98 8.31 -4.50
N ILE A 67 10.59 7.91 -5.62
CA ILE A 67 10.23 6.67 -6.34
C ILE A 67 10.46 5.44 -5.47
N PHE A 68 11.61 5.34 -4.80
CA PHE A 68 11.96 4.23 -3.93
C PHE A 68 10.94 4.02 -2.81
N SER A 69 10.66 5.08 -2.05
CA SER A 69 9.77 5.04 -0.89
C SER A 69 8.32 4.73 -1.31
N ALA A 70 7.86 5.31 -2.42
CA ALA A 70 6.55 5.05 -3.00
C ALA A 70 6.40 3.59 -3.45
N LEU A 71 7.36 3.08 -4.25
CA LEU A 71 7.33 1.69 -4.74
C LEU A 71 7.45 0.69 -3.60
N ALA A 72 8.29 0.97 -2.60
CA ALA A 72 8.41 0.14 -1.41
C ALA A 72 7.07 0.04 -0.68
N SER A 73 6.36 1.16 -0.48
CA SER A 73 5.03 1.17 0.14
C SER A 73 4.02 0.33 -0.65
N THR A 74 3.98 0.49 -1.98
CA THR A 74 3.05 -0.28 -2.82
C THR A 74 3.34 -1.79 -2.85
N PHE A 75 4.62 -2.19 -2.94
CA PHE A 75 4.98 -3.60 -2.92
C PHE A 75 4.66 -4.25 -1.57
N HIS A 76 4.91 -3.55 -0.46
CA HIS A 76 4.52 -4.04 0.86
C HIS A 76 3.00 -4.13 1.02
N LEU A 77 2.24 -3.16 0.51
CA LEU A 77 0.78 -3.26 0.52
C LEU A 77 0.29 -4.48 -0.26
N THR A 78 0.87 -4.72 -1.44
CA THR A 78 0.55 -5.89 -2.26
C THR A 78 0.87 -7.19 -1.53
N ALA A 79 2.03 -7.26 -0.85
CA ALA A 79 2.40 -8.40 -0.03
C ALA A 79 1.43 -8.62 1.14
N VAL A 80 1.01 -7.56 1.82
CA VAL A 80 -0.03 -7.62 2.87
C VAL A 80 -1.35 -8.15 2.30
N SER A 81 -1.79 -7.69 1.13
CA SER A 81 -3.01 -8.21 0.50
C SER A 81 -2.91 -9.71 0.19
N ILE A 82 -1.80 -10.15 -0.42
CA ILE A 82 -1.56 -11.57 -0.73
C ILE A 82 -1.54 -12.41 0.56
N GLU A 83 -0.86 -11.95 1.59
CA GLU A 83 -0.80 -12.62 2.89
C GLU A 83 -2.20 -12.81 3.48
N ARG A 84 -3.03 -11.76 3.46
CA ARG A 84 -4.42 -11.83 3.92
C ARG A 84 -5.26 -12.79 3.10
N PHE A 85 -5.06 -12.83 1.78
CA PHE A 85 -5.73 -13.81 0.94
C PHE A 85 -5.37 -15.24 1.33
N ILE A 86 -4.10 -15.54 1.57
CA ILE A 86 -3.65 -16.88 1.99
C ILE A 86 -4.24 -17.24 3.34
N ALA A 87 -4.22 -16.31 4.30
CA ALA A 87 -4.79 -16.51 5.64
C ALA A 87 -6.28 -16.87 5.59
N ILE A 88 -7.05 -16.23 4.71
CA ILE A 88 -8.50 -16.43 4.59
C ILE A 88 -8.83 -17.66 3.72
N SER A 89 -8.11 -17.85 2.62
CA SER A 89 -8.40 -18.93 1.65
C SER A 89 -7.87 -20.29 2.08
N ARG A 90 -6.76 -20.33 2.82
CA ARG A 90 -6.07 -21.57 3.23
C ARG A 90 -5.61 -21.51 4.69
N PRO A 91 -6.53 -21.51 5.66
CA PRO A 91 -6.20 -21.31 7.08
C PRO A 91 -5.24 -22.37 7.65
N PHE A 92 -5.35 -23.63 7.22
CA PHE A 92 -4.47 -24.70 7.70
C PHE A 92 -3.04 -24.60 7.18
N VAL A 93 -2.86 -24.19 5.92
CA VAL A 93 -1.53 -23.93 5.34
C VAL A 93 -0.92 -22.69 5.97
N TYR A 94 -1.74 -21.66 6.24
CA TYR A 94 -1.26 -20.44 6.86
C TYR A 94 -0.66 -20.68 8.26
N GLN A 95 -1.22 -21.61 9.05
CA GLN A 95 -0.71 -21.97 10.37
C GLN A 95 0.67 -22.66 10.34
N THR A 96 1.06 -23.26 9.21
CA THR A 96 2.35 -23.94 9.05
C THR A 96 3.43 -23.03 8.44
N LEU A 97 3.08 -21.79 8.07
CA LEU A 97 4.05 -20.84 7.51
C LEU A 97 5.08 -20.42 8.57
N THR A 98 6.35 -20.60 8.22
CA THR A 98 7.48 -20.09 9.02
C THR A 98 7.74 -18.61 8.70
N CYS A 99 8.67 -17.97 9.41
CA CYS A 99 9.04 -16.57 9.14
C CYS A 99 9.80 -16.36 7.81
N ARG A 100 10.36 -17.42 7.19
CA ARG A 100 11.23 -17.30 6.00
C ARG A 100 10.56 -16.64 4.79
N PRO A 101 9.34 -17.04 4.36
CA PRO A 101 8.69 -16.43 3.20
C PRO A 101 8.39 -14.94 3.40
N TYR A 102 8.07 -14.52 4.62
CA TYR A 102 7.84 -13.12 4.98
C TYR A 102 9.12 -12.30 4.79
N LEU A 103 10.25 -12.78 5.32
CA LEU A 103 11.54 -12.11 5.17
C LEU A 103 11.96 -12.03 3.69
N ILE A 104 11.83 -13.12 2.93
CA ILE A 104 12.11 -13.13 1.49
C ILE A 104 11.26 -12.09 0.77
N SER A 105 9.95 -12.08 1.01
CA SER A 105 9.04 -11.12 0.38
C SER A 105 9.37 -9.66 0.74
N ILE A 106 9.76 -9.36 1.98
CA ILE A 106 10.19 -8.02 2.40
C ILE A 106 11.48 -7.62 1.68
N THR A 107 12.49 -8.50 1.66
CA THR A 107 13.76 -8.22 0.98
C THR A 107 13.57 -8.01 -0.52
N LEU A 108 12.70 -8.80 -1.17
CA LEU A 108 12.36 -8.62 -2.57
C LEU A 108 11.64 -7.29 -2.82
N ALA A 109 10.68 -6.91 -1.97
CA ALA A 109 9.97 -5.64 -2.10
C ALA A 109 10.92 -4.44 -2.00
N TRP A 110 11.81 -4.42 -1.00
CA TRP A 110 12.82 -3.36 -0.87
C TRP A 110 13.81 -3.34 -2.04
N SER A 111 14.32 -4.51 -2.44
CA SER A 111 15.31 -4.62 -3.51
C SER A 111 14.74 -4.20 -4.86
N LEU A 112 13.50 -4.60 -5.16
CA LEU A 112 12.83 -4.22 -6.40
C LEU A 112 12.55 -2.72 -6.45
N ALA A 113 12.08 -2.12 -5.33
CA ALA A 113 11.88 -0.68 -5.24
C ALA A 113 13.20 0.09 -5.43
N PHE A 114 14.28 -0.38 -4.79
CA PHE A 114 15.61 0.23 -4.90
C PHE A 114 16.18 0.12 -6.32
N LEU A 115 16.04 -1.06 -6.94
CA LEU A 115 16.46 -1.28 -8.33
C LEU A 115 15.71 -0.33 -9.28
N LEU A 116 14.39 -0.25 -9.17
CA LEU A 116 13.61 0.64 -10.02
C LEU A 116 14.00 2.10 -9.81
N ALA A 117 14.21 2.54 -8.56
CA ALA A 117 14.63 3.91 -8.26
C ALA A 117 16.03 4.27 -8.81
N THR A 118 16.98 3.33 -8.75
CA THR A 118 18.36 3.55 -9.22
C THR A 118 18.48 3.49 -10.75
N LEU A 119 17.56 2.82 -11.43
CA LEU A 119 17.44 2.84 -12.90
C LEU A 119 16.87 4.16 -13.46
N HIS A 120 16.79 5.21 -12.64
CA HIS A 120 16.29 6.51 -13.08
C HIS A 120 17.20 7.13 -14.17
N PRO A 121 16.65 7.66 -15.28
CA PRO A 121 17.44 8.15 -16.43
C PRO A 121 18.46 9.25 -16.14
N ARG A 122 18.30 10.00 -15.03
CA ARG A 122 19.31 10.99 -14.60
C ARG A 122 20.64 10.35 -14.17
N ILE A 123 20.60 9.11 -13.69
CA ILE A 123 21.78 8.38 -13.22
C ILE A 123 22.42 7.61 -14.38
N ILE A 124 21.60 6.88 -15.14
CA ILE A 124 22.10 5.86 -16.08
C ILE A 124 22.22 6.33 -17.53
N ALA A 125 21.50 7.40 -17.93
CA ALA A 125 21.38 7.77 -19.34
C ALA A 125 22.16 9.04 -19.70
N ALA A 126 22.96 8.93 -20.76
CA ALA A 126 23.60 10.06 -21.42
C ALA A 126 22.55 11.04 -21.99
N ASN A 127 22.92 12.32 -22.12
CA ASN A 127 22.00 13.39 -22.54
C ASN A 127 21.29 13.08 -23.88
N SER A 128 21.99 12.46 -24.84
CA SER A 128 21.47 12.18 -26.19
C SER A 128 20.32 11.17 -26.21
N VAL A 129 20.29 10.21 -25.30
CA VAL A 129 19.27 9.12 -25.26
C VAL A 129 18.33 9.25 -24.06
N ARG A 130 18.47 10.31 -23.26
CA ARG A 130 17.79 10.45 -21.97
C ARG A 130 16.26 10.45 -22.09
N LEU A 131 15.71 11.03 -23.17
CA LEU A 131 14.26 11.06 -23.38
C LEU A 131 13.66 9.66 -23.56
N LEU A 132 14.31 8.80 -24.34
CA LEU A 132 13.89 7.41 -24.53
C LEU A 132 13.92 6.63 -23.20
N TYR A 133 14.99 6.82 -22.42
CA TYR A 133 15.09 6.20 -21.10
C TYR A 133 14.01 6.70 -20.14
N TYR A 134 13.63 7.98 -20.19
CA TYR A 134 12.47 8.49 -19.45
C TYR A 134 11.18 7.78 -19.84
N GLN A 135 10.92 7.58 -21.12
CA GLN A 135 9.73 6.86 -21.60
C GLN A 135 9.70 5.40 -21.09
N ILE A 136 10.80 4.68 -21.26
CA ILE A 136 10.91 3.28 -20.83
C ILE A 136 10.77 3.17 -19.31
N HIS A 137 11.47 4.02 -18.56
CA HIS A 137 11.42 4.04 -17.10
C HIS A 137 10.01 4.40 -16.60
N GLY A 138 9.35 5.40 -17.19
CA GLY A 138 7.98 5.79 -16.86
C GLY A 138 6.98 4.65 -17.05
N ILE A 139 7.00 3.98 -18.21
CA ILE A 139 6.17 2.79 -18.46
C ILE A 139 6.48 1.70 -17.43
N THR A 140 7.75 1.43 -17.17
CA THR A 140 8.16 0.37 -16.24
C THR A 140 7.63 0.64 -14.82
N VAL A 141 7.80 1.87 -14.32
CA VAL A 141 7.31 2.29 -13.00
C VAL A 141 5.78 2.30 -12.96
N PHE A 142 5.10 2.71 -14.03
CA PHE A 142 3.64 2.65 -14.11
C PHE A 142 3.12 1.20 -14.10
N SER A 143 3.67 0.33 -14.95
CA SER A 143 3.24 -1.05 -15.03
C SER A 143 3.52 -1.82 -13.73
N LEU A 144 4.75 -1.77 -13.23
CA LEU A 144 5.14 -2.53 -12.05
C LEU A 144 4.68 -1.87 -10.75
N GLY A 145 4.69 -0.54 -10.68
CA GLY A 145 4.35 0.22 -9.47
C GLY A 145 2.86 0.52 -9.32
N TYR A 146 2.05 0.40 -10.38
CA TYR A 146 0.60 0.66 -10.32
C TYR A 146 -0.23 -0.49 -10.86
N LEU A 147 -0.07 -0.85 -12.14
CA LEU A 147 -0.99 -1.77 -12.81
C LEU A 147 -0.91 -3.18 -12.21
N THR A 148 0.30 -3.69 -11.98
CA THR A 148 0.49 -5.00 -11.38
C THR A 148 -0.08 -5.06 -9.95
N PRO A 149 0.26 -4.13 -9.03
CA PRO A 149 -0.40 -4.02 -7.73
C PRO A 149 -1.92 -3.89 -7.81
N LEU A 150 -2.43 -3.05 -8.72
CA LEU A 150 -3.87 -2.86 -8.95
C LEU A 150 -4.58 -4.15 -9.29
N ILE A 151 -4.04 -4.90 -10.26
CA ILE A 151 -4.61 -6.18 -10.69
C ILE A 151 -4.53 -7.20 -9.56
N ILE A 152 -3.37 -7.34 -8.91
CA ILE A 152 -3.17 -8.35 -7.85
C ILE A 152 -4.08 -8.06 -6.66
N ILE A 153 -4.07 -6.82 -6.14
CA ILE A 153 -4.86 -6.43 -4.97
C ILE A 153 -6.35 -6.56 -5.29
N SER A 154 -6.80 -6.15 -6.48
CA SER A 154 -8.20 -6.29 -6.90
C SER A 154 -8.61 -7.75 -7.01
N ALA A 155 -7.78 -8.61 -7.62
CA ALA A 155 -8.06 -10.04 -7.75
C ALA A 155 -8.12 -10.73 -6.38
N VAL A 156 -7.18 -10.40 -5.48
CA VAL A 156 -7.17 -10.87 -4.10
C VAL A 156 -8.46 -10.46 -3.38
N ASN A 157 -8.82 -9.19 -3.44
CA ASN A 157 -10.02 -8.67 -2.78
C ASN A 157 -11.31 -9.32 -3.31
N PHE A 158 -11.39 -9.51 -4.63
CA PHE A 158 -12.49 -10.22 -5.26
C PHE A 158 -12.56 -11.68 -4.78
N GLY A 159 -11.40 -12.35 -4.68
CA GLY A 159 -11.29 -13.69 -4.11
C GLY A 159 -11.78 -13.77 -2.66
N ILE A 160 -11.33 -12.85 -1.79
CA ILE A 160 -11.79 -12.75 -0.39
C ILE A 160 -13.31 -12.58 -0.35
N PHE A 161 -13.85 -11.70 -1.19
CA PHE A 161 -15.29 -11.43 -1.26
C PHE A 161 -16.10 -12.64 -1.71
N ASN A 162 -15.60 -13.39 -2.70
CA ASN A 162 -16.25 -14.61 -3.18
C ASN A 162 -16.23 -15.72 -2.13
N ILE A 163 -15.13 -15.87 -1.39
CA ILE A 163 -15.04 -16.79 -0.25
C ILE A 163 -16.07 -16.40 0.82
N ALA A 164 -16.13 -15.12 1.19
CA ALA A 164 -17.11 -14.62 2.15
C ALA A 164 -18.55 -14.85 1.69
N ARG A 165 -18.87 -14.59 0.41
CA ARG A 165 -20.19 -14.86 -0.19
C ARG A 165 -20.52 -16.35 -0.20
N THR A 166 -19.56 -17.21 -0.51
CA THR A 166 -19.75 -18.66 -0.55
C THR A 166 -20.02 -19.20 0.85
N ILE A 167 -19.30 -18.70 1.85
CA ILE A 167 -19.56 -19.03 3.25
C ILE A 167 -20.99 -18.62 3.62
N VAL A 168 -21.42 -17.39 3.33
CA VAL A 168 -22.79 -16.89 3.61
C VAL A 168 -23.89 -17.71 2.90
N LYS A 169 -23.69 -18.08 1.63
CA LYS A 169 -24.66 -18.89 0.86
C LYS A 169 -24.76 -20.33 1.37
N ARG A 170 -23.68 -20.88 1.94
CA ARG A 170 -23.65 -22.23 2.51
C ARG A 170 -24.16 -22.30 3.95
N LEU A 171 -24.55 -21.19 4.59
CA LEU A 171 -25.39 -21.26 5.78
C LEU A 171 -26.81 -21.59 5.33
N PRO A 172 -27.34 -22.79 5.65
CA PRO A 172 -28.69 -23.16 5.25
C PRO A 172 -29.71 -22.24 5.94
N ALA A 173 -30.53 -21.55 5.15
CA ALA A 173 -31.68 -20.79 5.66
C ALA A 173 -32.70 -21.71 6.39
N ASN A 174 -32.69 -23.02 6.10
CA ASN A 174 -33.65 -24.01 6.57
C ASN A 174 -33.24 -24.77 7.85
N HIS A 175 -32.25 -24.30 8.60
CA HIS A 175 -31.93 -24.84 9.94
C HIS A 175 -32.20 -23.84 11.07
N ARG A 176 -33.03 -22.82 10.81
CA ARG A 176 -33.51 -21.89 11.83
C ARG A 176 -34.49 -22.52 12.83
N GLU A 177 -35.19 -23.59 12.45
CA GLU A 177 -36.19 -24.25 13.31
C GLU A 177 -35.82 -25.68 13.75
N SER A 178 -34.90 -26.38 13.06
CA SER A 178 -34.62 -27.80 13.33
C SER A 178 -33.36 -28.04 14.20
N TYR A 179 -32.52 -27.02 14.42
CA TYR A 179 -31.23 -27.15 15.11
C TYR A 179 -31.24 -26.70 16.59
N GLU A 180 -32.40 -26.31 17.12
CA GLU A 180 -32.54 -25.93 18.54
C GLU A 180 -32.41 -27.14 19.49
N ASN A 181 -32.60 -28.38 19.01
CA ASN A 181 -32.85 -29.52 19.90
C ASN A 181 -31.77 -30.61 19.99
N SER A 182 -30.63 -30.54 19.31
CA SER A 182 -29.57 -31.56 19.54
C SER A 182 -28.13 -31.05 19.36
N VAL A 183 -27.48 -30.89 20.52
CA VAL A 183 -26.04 -31.11 20.79
C VAL A 183 -25.06 -30.52 19.77
N ASN A 184 -24.70 -29.26 20.04
CA ASN A 184 -23.41 -28.54 19.84
C ASN A 184 -23.60 -27.11 19.30
N SER A 185 -24.46 -26.36 19.97
CA SER A 185 -24.80 -24.96 19.71
C SER A 185 -23.63 -23.98 19.88
N THR A 186 -22.43 -24.39 20.30
CA THR A 186 -21.27 -23.51 20.45
C THR A 186 -20.54 -23.25 19.13
N ALA A 187 -20.32 -24.29 18.31
CA ALA A 187 -19.55 -24.17 17.07
C ALA A 187 -20.32 -23.41 15.97
N VAL A 188 -21.62 -23.68 15.82
CA VAL A 188 -22.47 -23.01 14.82
C VAL A 188 -22.69 -21.53 15.18
N ASN A 189 -22.97 -21.23 16.46
CA ASN A 189 -23.06 -19.85 16.94
C ASN A 189 -21.72 -19.09 16.82
N PHE A 190 -20.59 -19.77 17.00
CA PHE A 190 -19.26 -19.17 16.81
C PHE A 190 -18.99 -18.80 15.35
N ILE A 191 -19.33 -19.68 14.40
CA ILE A 191 -19.20 -19.44 12.96
C ILE A 191 -20.14 -18.31 12.52
N GLN A 192 -21.40 -18.34 12.96
CA GLN A 192 -22.41 -17.32 12.60
C GLN A 192 -22.12 -15.94 13.21
N ARG A 193 -21.39 -15.87 14.33
CA ARG A 193 -20.86 -14.60 14.91
C ARG A 193 -19.56 -14.13 14.25
N ARG A 194 -18.72 -15.05 13.74
CA ARG A 194 -17.48 -14.71 13.02
C ARG A 194 -17.75 -14.19 11.60
N ILE A 195 -18.66 -14.80 10.85
CA ILE A 195 -18.90 -14.46 9.43
C ILE A 195 -19.28 -12.98 9.19
N PRO A 196 -20.17 -12.35 9.98
CA PRO A 196 -20.47 -10.92 9.83
C PRO A 196 -19.27 -10.03 10.16
N LYS A 197 -18.44 -10.42 11.15
CA LYS A 197 -17.20 -9.72 11.51
C LYS A 197 -16.14 -9.85 10.42
N GLU A 198 -15.98 -11.04 9.85
CA GLU A 198 -15.09 -11.32 8.71
C GLU A 198 -15.56 -10.59 7.45
N ARG A 199 -16.87 -10.53 7.18
CA ARG A 199 -17.46 -9.78 6.06
C ARG A 199 -17.26 -8.27 6.19
N LYS A 200 -17.45 -7.71 7.39
CA LYS A 200 -17.21 -6.28 7.65
C LYS A 200 -15.72 -5.95 7.46
N THR A 201 -14.84 -6.83 7.93
CA THR A 201 -13.39 -6.78 7.73
C THR A 201 -13.04 -6.83 6.23
N ALA A 202 -13.66 -7.70 5.43
CA ALA A 202 -13.45 -7.76 3.99
C ALA A 202 -13.94 -6.51 3.25
N ILE A 203 -15.15 -6.01 3.54
CA ILE A 203 -15.70 -4.78 2.92
C ILE A 203 -14.79 -3.58 3.20
N THR A 204 -14.31 -3.46 4.44
CA THR A 204 -13.37 -2.40 4.79
C THR A 204 -12.04 -2.57 4.05
N LEU A 205 -11.54 -3.80 3.80
CA LEU A 205 -10.35 -4.01 2.96
C LEU A 205 -10.58 -3.50 1.54
N VAL A 206 -11.71 -3.83 0.92
CA VAL A 206 -12.07 -3.38 -0.44
C VAL A 206 -12.17 -1.86 -0.53
N VAL A 207 -12.85 -1.21 0.42
CA VAL A 207 -12.98 0.25 0.43
C VAL A 207 -11.62 0.93 0.60
N ILE A 208 -10.78 0.44 1.52
CA ILE A 208 -9.44 1.00 1.75
C ILE A 208 -8.55 0.84 0.53
N THR A 209 -8.52 -0.35 -0.07
CA THR A 209 -7.72 -0.60 -1.28
C THR A 209 -8.25 0.16 -2.49
N GLY A 210 -9.57 0.32 -2.61
CA GLY A 210 -10.16 1.21 -3.62
C GLY A 210 -9.73 2.66 -3.45
N LEU A 211 -9.75 3.18 -2.22
CA LEU A 211 -9.28 4.54 -1.91
C LEU A 211 -7.78 4.71 -2.18
N PHE A 212 -6.96 3.68 -1.91
CA PHE A 212 -5.53 3.66 -2.24
C PHE A 212 -5.30 3.89 -3.74
N PHE A 213 -5.98 3.13 -4.61
CA PHE A 213 -5.80 3.28 -6.06
C PHE A 213 -6.36 4.59 -6.59
N LEU A 214 -7.49 5.05 -6.05
CA LEU A 214 -8.05 6.35 -6.43
C LEU A 214 -7.11 7.52 -6.06
N ALA A 215 -6.40 7.42 -4.94
CA ALA A 215 -5.42 8.43 -4.52
C ALA A 215 -4.17 8.47 -5.42
N TRP A 216 -3.76 7.33 -6.00
CA TRP A 216 -2.61 7.24 -6.90
C TRP A 216 -2.92 7.50 -8.37
N LEU A 217 -4.18 7.34 -8.78
CA LEU A 217 -4.59 7.50 -10.17
C LEU A 217 -4.21 8.88 -10.76
N PRO A 218 -4.45 10.02 -10.07
CA PRO A 218 -4.03 11.32 -10.58
C PRO A 218 -2.52 11.40 -10.84
N PHE A 219 -1.72 10.79 -9.97
CA PHE A 219 -0.26 10.77 -10.11
C PHE A 219 0.20 10.04 -11.35
N PHE A 220 -0.29 8.84 -11.58
CA PHE A 220 0.11 8.10 -12.77
C PHE A 220 -0.43 8.68 -14.06
N VAL A 221 -1.68 9.16 -14.07
CA VAL A 221 -2.27 9.81 -15.24
C VAL A 221 -1.48 11.06 -15.62
N VAL A 222 -1.24 11.97 -14.67
CA VAL A 222 -0.46 13.20 -14.92
C VAL A 222 0.97 12.86 -15.33
N SER A 223 1.61 11.88 -14.70
CA SER A 223 2.96 11.45 -15.07
C SER A 223 3.04 10.92 -16.50
N MET A 224 2.10 10.07 -16.91
CA MET A 224 2.05 9.55 -18.28
C MET A 224 1.74 10.66 -19.29
N LEU A 225 0.77 11.53 -19.01
CA LEU A 225 0.45 12.65 -19.89
C LEU A 225 1.65 13.61 -20.02
N SER A 226 2.35 13.89 -18.93
CA SER A 226 3.53 14.79 -18.93
C SER A 226 4.69 14.23 -19.75
N MET A 227 4.75 12.90 -19.90
CA MET A 227 5.82 12.22 -20.62
C MET A 227 5.54 12.11 -22.11
N TYR A 228 4.29 11.87 -22.51
CA TYR A 228 3.92 11.61 -23.91
C TYR A 228 3.22 12.76 -24.61
N CYS A 229 2.64 13.70 -23.86
CA CYS A 229 1.74 14.70 -24.39
C CYS A 229 1.93 16.07 -23.71
N LEU A 230 3.13 16.39 -23.21
CA LEU A 230 3.37 17.62 -22.44
C LEU A 230 2.87 18.89 -23.16
N GLN A 231 3.13 19.01 -24.46
CA GLN A 231 2.79 20.21 -25.24
C GLN A 231 1.32 20.30 -25.65
N THR A 232 0.61 19.16 -25.73
CA THR A 232 -0.76 19.10 -26.26
C THR A 232 -1.79 18.88 -25.15
N CYS A 233 -1.42 18.19 -24.07
CA CYS A 233 -2.32 17.81 -22.99
C CYS A 233 -2.24 18.72 -21.76
N PHE A 234 -1.19 19.55 -21.64
CA PHE A 234 -1.06 20.51 -20.53
C PHE A 234 -1.24 21.95 -21.00
N PRO A 235 -1.87 22.80 -20.19
CA PRO A 235 -1.87 24.24 -20.40
C PRO A 235 -0.44 24.78 -20.48
N GLN A 236 -0.23 25.82 -21.30
CA GLN A 236 1.06 26.54 -21.33
C GLN A 236 1.23 27.49 -20.13
N ASP A 237 0.17 27.69 -19.35
CA ASP A 237 0.21 28.44 -18.11
C ASP A 237 0.94 27.66 -17.01
N ASN A 238 2.05 28.24 -16.52
CA ASN A 238 2.90 27.60 -15.53
C ASN A 238 2.18 27.41 -14.19
N ASP A 239 1.28 28.33 -13.80
CA ASP A 239 0.57 28.26 -12.53
C ASP A 239 -0.39 27.08 -12.50
N THR A 240 -1.13 26.86 -13.59
CA THR A 240 -2.01 25.70 -13.73
C THR A 240 -1.25 24.38 -13.70
N VAL A 241 -0.10 24.28 -14.38
CA VAL A 241 0.75 23.07 -14.36
C VAL A 241 1.29 22.80 -12.95
N TYR A 242 1.72 23.85 -12.24
CA TYR A 242 2.17 23.74 -10.86
C TYR A 242 1.06 23.29 -9.92
N MET A 243 -0.16 23.84 -10.05
CA MET A 243 -1.33 23.41 -9.27
C MET A 243 -1.66 21.93 -9.50
N ILE A 244 -1.61 21.46 -10.76
CA ILE A 244 -1.83 20.05 -11.08
C ILE A 244 -0.77 19.17 -10.43
N ALA A 245 0.51 19.57 -10.49
CA ALA A 245 1.61 18.83 -9.88
C ALA A 245 1.48 18.74 -8.35
N GLU A 246 1.18 19.86 -7.69
CA GLU A 246 0.92 19.93 -6.25
C GLU A 246 -0.26 19.03 -5.85
N PHE A 247 -1.42 19.20 -6.49
CA PHE A 247 -2.60 18.38 -6.21
C PHE A 247 -2.30 16.88 -6.31
N THR A 248 -1.67 16.49 -7.41
CA THR A 248 -1.27 15.12 -7.68
C THR A 248 -0.31 14.56 -6.61
N LYS A 249 0.67 15.36 -6.17
CA LYS A 249 1.64 14.94 -5.16
C LYS A 249 1.01 14.84 -3.77
N TRP A 250 0.12 15.75 -3.41
CA TRP A 250 -0.65 15.65 -2.17
C TRP A 250 -1.56 14.42 -2.14
N CYS A 251 -2.23 14.10 -3.25
CA CYS A 251 -3.01 12.86 -3.38
C CYS A 251 -2.12 11.62 -3.17
N HIS A 252 -0.96 11.59 -3.83
CA HIS A 252 0.01 10.51 -3.67
C HIS A 252 0.52 10.38 -2.22
N TYR A 253 0.95 11.46 -1.57
CA TYR A 253 1.50 11.39 -0.21
C TYR A 253 0.45 11.09 0.86
N SER A 254 -0.81 11.50 0.65
CA SER A 254 -1.92 11.18 1.55
C SER A 254 -2.13 9.68 1.72
N ASN A 255 -1.75 8.90 0.70
CA ASN A 255 -1.88 7.46 0.72
C ASN A 255 -1.02 6.79 1.82
N SER A 256 0.22 7.24 2.01
CA SER A 256 1.09 6.77 3.10
C SER A 256 0.58 7.16 4.49
N ALA A 257 -0.25 8.21 4.60
CA ALA A 257 -0.92 8.56 5.84
C ALA A 257 -2.15 7.66 6.10
N ALA A 258 -2.89 7.31 5.06
CA ALA A 258 -4.07 6.44 5.15
C ALA A 258 -3.73 5.05 5.72
N ASN A 259 -2.59 4.48 5.37
CA ASN A 259 -2.16 3.17 5.87
C ASN A 259 -2.07 3.12 7.41
N ALA A 260 -1.48 4.14 8.05
CA ALA A 260 -1.40 4.23 9.52
C ALA A 260 -2.78 4.27 10.19
N VAL A 261 -3.69 5.07 9.62
CA VAL A 261 -5.08 5.22 10.09
C VAL A 261 -5.78 3.87 10.03
N VAL A 262 -5.62 3.16 8.93
CA VAL A 262 -6.21 1.83 8.73
C VAL A 262 -5.79 0.86 9.84
N TYR A 263 -4.51 0.82 10.21
CA TYR A 263 -4.06 -0.08 11.29
C TYR A 263 -4.60 0.31 12.65
N ALA A 264 -4.59 1.60 12.97
CA ALA A 264 -5.08 2.12 14.24
C ALA A 264 -6.56 1.75 14.50
N PHE A 265 -7.38 1.76 13.44
CA PHE A 265 -8.82 1.47 13.55
C PHE A 265 -9.16 -0.01 13.42
N ARG A 266 -8.35 -0.80 12.70
CA ARG A 266 -8.70 -2.17 12.35
C ARG A 266 -8.09 -3.24 13.21
N ASP A 267 -6.90 -3.00 13.73
CA ASP A 267 -6.19 -3.99 14.52
C ASP A 267 -6.40 -3.73 16.01
N VAL A 268 -7.20 -4.57 16.65
CA VAL A 268 -7.57 -4.40 18.06
C VAL A 268 -6.35 -4.47 18.98
N GLU A 269 -5.38 -5.31 18.65
CA GLU A 269 -4.17 -5.48 19.47
C GLU A 269 -3.21 -4.30 19.25
N MET A 270 -3.10 -3.81 18.01
CA MET A 270 -2.37 -2.57 17.70
C MET A 270 -2.99 -1.37 18.43
N ARG A 271 -4.33 -1.24 18.39
CA ARG A 271 -5.06 -0.16 19.08
C ARG A 271 -4.85 -0.18 20.59
N ARG A 272 -4.93 -1.37 21.21
CA ARG A 272 -4.62 -1.53 22.65
C ARG A 272 -3.19 -1.10 22.95
N THR A 273 -2.25 -1.47 22.09
CA THR A 273 -0.85 -1.10 22.26
C THR A 273 -0.65 0.41 22.10
N PHE A 274 -1.33 1.06 21.15
CA PHE A 274 -1.29 2.52 20.98
C PHE A 274 -1.80 3.26 22.22
N MET A 275 -2.92 2.81 22.79
CA MET A 275 -3.47 3.39 24.03
C MET A 275 -2.55 3.19 25.25
N SER A 276 -1.62 2.24 25.19
CA SER A 276 -0.60 2.04 26.24
C SER A 276 0.68 2.85 25.99
N LEU A 277 0.87 3.39 24.78
CA LEU A 277 2.07 4.15 24.39
C LEU A 277 1.84 5.68 24.42
N LEU A 278 0.57 6.11 24.32
CA LEU A 278 0.11 7.48 24.51
C LEU A 278 -0.19 7.72 25.99
#